data_AF-A0A9E0VMN6-F1
#
_entry.id   AF-A0A9E0VMN6-F1
#
_cell.length_a   1.000
_cell.length_b   1.000
_cell.length_c   1.000
_cell.angle_alpha   90.00
_cell.angle_beta   90.00
_cell.angle_gamma   90.00
#
_symmetry.space_group_name_H-M   'P 1'
#
loop_
_entity.id
_entity.type
_entity.pdbx_description
1 polymer ?
#
loop_
_entity_poly.entity_id
_entity_poly.type
_entity_poly.pdbx_seq_one_letter_code
_entity_poly.pdbx_strand_id
1 'polypeptide(L)'
;MDIKDIKNLYGKAPQIGALMKLLKDNTVGNIFLKGLSCSATPVIFSALSDKLDNTFIFILQDADEAGYLYHDLMQIINSDNVLFFPSGYKRAAKHGQRDSANEILRTEVLAKVASHNNTSDALFIVSYPDALAELVVSKKGLDERRLSLKRGQNIDITDVEHLLREYGFTEVDYVYEPGQFA
;
A
#
# COMPACT_ATOMS: atom_id res chain seq x y z
N MET A 1 -23.37 10.73 -13.95
CA MET A 1 -22.22 11.28 -13.21
C MET A 1 -21.48 10.09 -12.66
N ASP A 2 -20.29 9.82 -13.18
CA ASP A 2 -19.42 8.72 -12.78
C ASP A 2 -18.52 9.15 -11.61
N ILE A 3 -17.87 8.20 -10.94
CA ILE A 3 -17.00 8.47 -9.78
C ILE A 3 -15.81 9.38 -10.14
N LYS A 4 -15.35 9.31 -11.39
CA LYS A 4 -14.31 10.20 -11.93
C LYS A 4 -14.78 11.66 -12.05
N ASP A 5 -16.08 11.87 -12.31
CA ASP A 5 -16.65 13.21 -12.36
C ASP A 5 -16.64 13.87 -10.98
N ILE A 6 -16.85 13.08 -9.92
CA ILE A 6 -16.75 13.53 -8.52
C ILE A 6 -15.32 14.01 -8.23
N LYS A 7 -14.30 13.22 -8.55
CA LYS A 7 -12.89 13.61 -8.37
C LYS A 7 -12.60 14.95 -9.07
N ASN A 8 -13.06 15.13 -10.30
CA ASN A 8 -12.85 16.36 -11.08
C ASN A 8 -13.59 17.57 -10.51
N LEU A 9 -14.83 17.38 -10.05
CA LEU A 9 -15.64 18.44 -9.48
C LEU A 9 -15.04 18.95 -8.17
N TYR A 10 -14.76 18.04 -7.23
CA TYR A 10 -14.16 18.39 -5.95
C TYR A 10 -12.71 18.84 -6.11
N GLY A 11 -11.99 18.34 -7.11
CA GLY A 11 -10.64 18.75 -7.50
C GLY A 11 -10.42 20.23 -7.77
N LYS A 12 -11.51 20.98 -8.03
CA LYS A 12 -11.53 22.42 -8.28
C LYS A 12 -11.89 23.25 -7.05
N ALA A 13 -12.23 22.61 -5.93
CA ALA A 13 -12.60 23.30 -4.71
C ALA A 13 -11.41 24.09 -4.15
N PRO A 14 -11.60 25.35 -3.69
CA PRO A 14 -10.52 26.19 -3.19
C PRO A 14 -9.78 25.56 -2.00
N GLN A 15 -10.47 24.73 -1.21
CA GLN A 15 -9.91 23.97 -0.09
C GLN A 15 -8.81 23.01 -0.54
N ILE A 16 -8.91 22.42 -1.74
CA ILE A 16 -7.89 21.52 -2.28
C ILE A 16 -6.64 22.31 -2.69
N GLY A 17 -6.82 23.49 -3.27
CA GLY A 17 -5.70 24.40 -3.56
C GLY A 17 -4.97 24.85 -2.29
N ALA A 18 -5.72 25.18 -1.24
CA ALA A 18 -5.16 25.53 0.06
C ALA A 18 -4.40 24.35 0.70
N LEU A 19 -5.00 23.15 0.72
CA LEU A 19 -4.36 21.94 1.23
C LEU A 19 -3.09 21.61 0.44
N MET A 20 -3.13 21.67 -0.89
CA MET A 20 -1.96 21.45 -1.74
C MET A 20 -0.83 22.43 -1.43
N LYS A 21 -1.14 23.72 -1.20
CA LYS A 21 -0.14 24.71 -0.83
C LYS A 21 0.50 24.39 0.53
N LEU A 22 -0.31 23.99 1.51
CA LEU A 22 0.18 23.61 2.84
C LEU A 22 1.04 22.34 2.79
N LEU A 23 0.64 21.33 2.00
CA LEU A 23 1.41 20.08 1.85
C LEU A 23 2.76 20.28 1.15
N LYS A 24 2.91 21.31 0.32
CA LYS A 24 4.19 21.66 -0.33
C LYS A 24 5.08 22.56 0.53
N ASP A 25 4.55 23.10 1.63
CA ASP A 25 5.28 23.99 2.52
C ASP A 25 5.96 23.19 3.63
N ASN A 26 7.26 22.96 3.49
CA ASN A 26 8.07 22.19 4.44
C ASN A 26 8.18 22.85 5.83
N THR A 27 7.73 24.09 6.00
CA THR A 27 7.68 24.75 7.32
C THR A 27 6.44 24.37 8.13
N VAL A 28 5.42 23.82 7.47
CA VAL A 28 4.16 23.41 8.11
C VAL A 28 4.31 21.99 8.66
N GLY A 29 4.42 21.88 9.98
CA GLY A 29 4.54 20.57 10.65
C GLY A 29 3.22 19.82 10.82
N ASN A 30 2.10 20.53 11.01
CA ASN A 30 0.80 19.94 11.32
C ASN A 30 -0.33 20.64 10.56
N ILE A 31 -1.20 19.86 9.92
CA ILE A 31 -2.38 20.35 9.22
C ILE A 31 -3.62 19.72 9.86
N PHE A 32 -4.58 20.55 10.28
CA PHE A 32 -5.86 20.10 10.82
C PHE A 32 -6.98 20.34 9.80
N LEU A 33 -7.62 19.26 9.36
CA LEU A 33 -8.77 19.30 8.45
C LEU A 33 -10.05 19.10 9.25
N LYS A 34 -10.95 20.09 9.23
CA LYS A 34 -12.23 20.06 9.95
C LYS A 34 -13.40 19.97 8.96
N GLY A 35 -14.43 19.21 9.32
CA GLY A 35 -15.66 19.08 8.54
C GLY A 35 -15.59 18.03 7.43
N LEU A 36 -14.61 17.13 7.48
CA LEU A 36 -14.58 15.95 6.63
C LEU A 36 -15.56 14.92 7.20
N SER A 37 -16.63 14.62 6.45
CA SER A 37 -17.65 13.64 6.81
C SER A 37 -17.78 12.57 5.74
N CYS A 38 -18.02 11.32 6.14
CA CYS A 38 -18.17 10.19 5.22
C CYS A 38 -16.96 10.10 4.26
N SER A 39 -17.19 9.84 2.99
CA SER A 39 -16.16 9.73 1.94
C SER A 39 -15.53 11.06 1.51
N ALA A 40 -15.67 12.15 2.28
CA ALA A 40 -15.02 13.42 1.95
C ALA A 40 -13.48 13.32 1.93
N THR A 41 -12.90 12.59 2.88
CA THR A 41 -11.44 12.36 2.96
C THR A 41 -10.89 11.70 1.68
N PRO A 42 -11.38 10.52 1.25
CA PRO A 42 -10.85 9.87 0.05
C PRO A 42 -11.12 10.68 -1.23
N VAL A 43 -12.24 11.42 -1.32
CA VAL A 43 -12.52 12.34 -2.44
C VAL A 43 -11.50 13.49 -2.51
N ILE A 44 -11.14 14.10 -1.37
CA ILE A 44 -10.16 15.19 -1.35
C ILE A 44 -8.76 14.68 -1.72
N PHE A 45 -8.33 13.56 -1.12
CA PHE A 45 -6.99 13.02 -1.34
C PHE A 45 -6.84 12.39 -2.74
N SER A 46 -7.90 11.79 -3.29
CA SER A 46 -7.88 11.33 -4.70
C SER A 46 -7.76 12.48 -5.70
N ALA A 47 -8.28 13.66 -5.41
CA ALA A 47 -8.08 14.84 -6.24
C ALA A 47 -6.65 15.42 -6.18
N LEU A 48 -5.85 14.98 -5.20
CA LEU A 48 -4.44 15.31 -5.06
C LEU A 48 -3.50 14.26 -5.68
N SER A 49 -4.01 13.07 -6.03
CA SER A 49 -3.19 11.94 -6.51
C SER A 49 -2.32 12.28 -7.72
N ASP A 50 -2.83 13.13 -8.61
CA ASP A 50 -2.16 13.48 -9.88
C ASP A 50 -1.39 14.81 -9.78
N LYS A 51 -1.35 15.41 -8.58
CA LYS A 51 -0.77 16.75 -8.34
C LYS A 51 0.42 16.73 -7.39
N LEU A 52 0.60 15.61 -6.69
CA LEU A 52 1.60 15.39 -5.65
C LEU A 52 2.26 14.03 -5.89
N ASP A 53 3.51 13.92 -5.46
CA ASP A 53 4.37 12.74 -5.48
C ASP A 53 4.64 12.22 -4.05
N ASN A 54 3.87 12.70 -3.08
CA ASN A 54 4.01 12.33 -1.68
C ASN A 54 3.49 10.91 -1.40
N THR A 55 4.10 10.26 -0.40
CA THR A 55 3.52 9.09 0.26
C THR A 55 2.62 9.52 1.42
N PHE A 56 1.35 9.15 1.35
CA PHE A 56 0.34 9.37 2.39
C PHE A 56 0.08 8.07 3.15
N ILE A 57 0.18 8.12 4.48
CA ILE A 57 -0.21 7.02 5.36
C ILE A 57 -1.46 7.46 6.13
N PHE A 58 -2.58 6.78 5.91
CA PHE A 58 -3.83 6.98 6.63
C PHE A 58 -3.91 5.96 7.76
N ILE A 59 -4.04 6.45 8.98
CA ILE A 59 -4.16 5.62 10.18
C ILE A 59 -5.56 5.83 10.75
N LEU A 60 -6.41 4.82 10.63
CA LEU A 60 -7.80 4.83 11.10
C LEU A 60 -7.91 4.13 12.44
N GLN A 61 -9.08 4.22 13.08
CA GLN A 61 -9.25 3.70 14.43
C GLN A 61 -9.04 2.18 14.53
N ASP A 62 -9.52 1.44 13.53
CA ASP A 62 -9.40 -0.02 13.45
C ASP A 62 -9.39 -0.52 12.00
N ALA A 63 -9.24 -1.84 11.83
CA ALA A 63 -9.21 -2.46 10.50
C ALA A 63 -10.51 -2.31 9.70
N ASP A 64 -11.66 -2.09 10.33
CA ASP A 64 -12.94 -1.96 9.61
C ASP A 64 -13.03 -0.55 9.01
N GLU A 65 -12.76 0.49 9.80
CA GLU A 65 -12.66 1.87 9.29
C GLU A 65 -11.56 2.02 8.24
N ALA A 66 -10.41 1.39 8.46
CA ALA A 66 -9.32 1.37 7.48
C ALA A 66 -9.77 0.68 6.18
N GLY A 67 -10.50 -0.44 6.27
CA GLY A 67 -11.06 -1.14 5.11
C GLY A 67 -12.02 -0.25 4.32
N TYR A 68 -12.91 0.48 4.99
CA TYR A 68 -13.82 1.42 4.32
C TYR A 68 -13.07 2.53 3.58
N LEU A 69 -12.08 3.18 4.22
CA LEU A 69 -11.29 4.23 3.57
C LEU A 69 -10.51 3.67 2.36
N TYR A 70 -9.91 2.50 2.51
CA TYR A 70 -9.17 1.82 1.44
C TYR A 70 -10.06 1.54 0.23
N HIS A 71 -11.26 1.00 0.45
CA HIS A 71 -12.19 0.72 -0.63
C HIS A 71 -12.67 2.00 -1.33
N ASP A 72 -12.94 3.07 -0.60
CA ASP A 72 -13.29 4.36 -1.21
C ASP A 72 -12.14 4.90 -2.08
N LEU A 73 -10.90 4.89 -1.58
CA LEU A 73 -9.72 5.31 -2.35
C LEU A 73 -9.52 4.44 -3.59
N MET A 74 -9.64 3.12 -3.47
CA MET A 74 -9.51 2.19 -4.60
C MET A 74 -10.57 2.44 -5.66
N GLN A 75 -11.83 2.68 -5.28
CA GLN A 75 -12.90 2.95 -6.25
C GLN A 75 -12.69 4.28 -6.98
N ILE A 76 -12.21 5.32 -6.31
CA ILE A 76 -12.05 6.65 -6.92
C ILE A 76 -10.77 6.76 -7.74
N ILE A 77 -9.64 6.30 -7.20
CA ILE A 77 -8.32 6.41 -7.83
C ILE A 77 -8.09 5.27 -8.82
N ASN A 78 -8.49 4.05 -8.46
CA ASN A 78 -8.33 2.83 -9.24
C ASN A 78 -6.90 2.65 -9.77
N SER A 79 -5.95 2.57 -8.84
CA SER A 79 -4.51 2.50 -9.11
C SER A 79 -3.80 1.56 -8.14
N ASP A 80 -2.75 0.89 -8.61
CA ASP A 80 -1.81 0.08 -7.83
C ASP A 80 -0.95 0.90 -6.85
N ASN A 81 -1.19 2.22 -6.77
CA ASN A 81 -0.61 3.12 -5.78
C ASN A 81 -1.55 3.34 -4.58
N VAL A 82 -2.65 2.62 -4.48
CA VAL A 82 -3.51 2.58 -3.28
C VAL A 82 -3.36 1.20 -2.65
N LEU A 83 -2.88 1.17 -1.41
CA LEU A 83 -2.49 -0.05 -0.72
C LEU A 83 -3.14 -0.14 0.67
N PHE A 84 -3.40 -1.36 1.10
CA PHE A 84 -3.84 -1.67 2.45
C PHE A 84 -2.72 -2.37 3.22
N PHE A 85 -2.37 -1.86 4.40
CA PHE A 85 -1.36 -2.44 5.28
C PHE A 85 -2.04 -3.06 6.52
N PRO A 86 -2.33 -4.37 6.50
CA PRO A 86 -3.02 -5.07 7.60
C PRO A 86 -2.05 -5.56 8.69
N SER A 87 -2.62 -6.01 9.82
CA SER A 87 -1.94 -6.86 10.80
C SER A 87 -1.62 -8.23 10.19
N GLY A 88 -0.46 -8.81 10.52
CA GLY A 88 -0.09 -10.16 10.10
C GLY A 88 -0.90 -11.29 10.76
N TYR A 89 -1.78 -10.96 11.71
CA TYR A 89 -2.52 -11.93 12.52
C TYR A 89 -4.03 -11.84 12.30
N LYS A 90 -4.72 -12.97 12.45
CA LYS A 90 -6.19 -12.97 12.51
C LYS A 90 -6.67 -12.29 13.79
N ARG A 91 -7.71 -11.45 13.67
CA ARG A 91 -8.41 -10.78 14.79
C ARG A 91 -8.94 -11.73 15.88
N ALA A 92 -8.99 -13.04 15.62
CA ALA A 92 -9.18 -14.04 16.67
C ALA A 92 -7.92 -14.11 17.55
N ALA A 93 -7.75 -13.08 18.39
CA ALA A 93 -6.65 -12.87 19.34
C ALA A 93 -6.41 -14.07 20.29
N LYS A 94 -7.32 -15.05 20.33
CA LYS A 94 -7.20 -16.26 21.15
C LYS A 94 -6.10 -17.22 20.72
N HIS A 95 -5.58 -17.16 19.49
CA HIS A 95 -4.58 -18.15 19.04
C HIS A 95 -3.37 -17.61 18.26
N GLY A 96 -3.23 -16.29 18.06
CA GLY A 96 -2.02 -15.72 17.41
C GLY A 96 -1.72 -16.31 16.03
N GLN A 97 -2.74 -16.79 15.32
CA GLN A 97 -2.56 -17.45 14.03
C GLN A 97 -2.29 -16.39 12.97
N ARG A 98 -1.18 -16.55 12.26
CA ARG A 98 -0.84 -15.69 11.12
C ARG A 98 -1.82 -15.90 9.98
N ASP A 99 -2.04 -14.83 9.21
CA ASP A 99 -2.87 -14.85 8.02
C ASP A 99 -1.97 -14.67 6.80
N SER A 100 -1.82 -15.73 5.99
CA SER A 100 -0.96 -15.74 4.81
C SER A 100 -1.40 -14.68 3.79
N ALA A 101 -2.70 -14.38 3.68
CA ALA A 101 -3.18 -13.31 2.80
C ALA A 101 -2.70 -11.94 3.28
N ASN A 102 -2.71 -11.69 4.59
CA ASN A 102 -2.20 -10.44 5.15
C ASN A 102 -0.67 -10.35 5.05
N GLU A 103 0.06 -11.45 5.21
CA GLU A 103 1.51 -11.48 5.00
C GLU A 103 1.89 -11.07 3.57
N ILE A 104 1.10 -11.48 2.57
CA ILE A 104 1.28 -11.08 1.17
C ILE A 104 1.06 -9.58 1.01
N LEU A 105 -0.07 -9.05 1.49
CA LEU A 105 -0.40 -7.62 1.39
C LEU A 105 0.66 -6.75 2.10
N ARG A 106 1.13 -7.17 3.27
CA ARG A 106 2.22 -6.47 3.98
C ARG A 106 3.50 -6.45 3.15
N THR A 107 3.87 -7.58 2.56
CA THR A 107 5.07 -7.69 1.72
C THR A 107 4.95 -6.82 0.47
N GLU A 108 3.77 -6.77 -0.16
CA GLU A 108 3.48 -5.90 -1.29
C GLU A 108 3.66 -4.42 -0.93
N VAL A 109 3.11 -3.99 0.21
CA VAL A 109 3.27 -2.60 0.68
C VAL A 109 4.74 -2.25 0.90
N LEU A 110 5.48 -3.12 1.58
CA LEU A 110 6.91 -2.89 1.85
C LEU A 110 7.73 -2.83 0.56
N ALA A 111 7.45 -3.72 -0.40
CA ALA A 111 8.08 -3.73 -1.71
C ALA A 111 7.77 -2.46 -2.52
N LYS A 112 6.51 -1.99 -2.47
CA LYS A 112 6.11 -0.74 -3.12
C LYS A 112 6.84 0.44 -2.49
N VAL A 113 6.83 0.59 -1.17
CA VAL A 113 7.54 1.66 -0.45
C VAL A 113 9.03 1.65 -0.77
N ALA A 114 9.66 0.48 -0.82
CA ALA A 114 11.08 0.36 -1.15
C ALA A 114 11.41 0.86 -2.58
N SER A 115 10.50 0.62 -3.53
CA SER A 115 10.67 0.97 -4.96
C SER A 115 10.13 2.35 -5.35
N HIS A 116 9.28 2.97 -4.53
CA HIS A 116 8.57 4.22 -4.83
C HIS A 116 9.46 5.49 -4.81
N ASN A 117 10.73 5.38 -4.42
CA ASN A 117 11.65 6.52 -4.28
C ASN A 117 11.94 7.29 -5.59
N ASN A 118 11.45 6.84 -6.76
CA ASN A 118 11.73 7.43 -8.07
C ASN A 118 10.48 7.58 -8.97
N THR A 119 9.28 7.66 -8.39
CA THR A 119 8.03 7.79 -9.14
C THR A 119 7.37 9.15 -8.92
N SER A 120 6.75 9.68 -9.98
CA SER A 120 6.09 11.00 -9.98
C SER A 120 4.66 10.98 -9.43
N ASP A 121 4.16 9.82 -9.02
CA ASP A 121 2.77 9.63 -8.58
C ASP A 121 2.72 9.53 -7.06
N ALA A 122 1.64 10.01 -6.44
CA ALA A 122 1.42 9.81 -5.01
C ALA A 122 1.17 8.32 -4.67
N LEU A 123 1.60 7.91 -3.47
CA LEU A 123 1.33 6.60 -2.88
C LEU A 123 0.39 6.75 -1.69
N PHE A 124 -0.68 5.98 -1.66
CA PHE A 124 -1.67 5.99 -0.58
C PHE A 124 -1.63 4.66 0.15
N ILE A 125 -1.29 4.68 1.44
CA ILE A 125 -1.23 3.49 2.29
C ILE A 125 -2.27 3.66 3.39
N VAL A 126 -3.20 2.72 3.52
CA VAL A 126 -4.24 2.73 4.54
C VAL A 126 -3.95 1.66 5.58
N SER A 127 -3.99 2.03 6.86
CA SER A 127 -3.67 1.15 7.98
C SER A 127 -4.39 1.58 9.27
N TYR A 128 -4.06 0.92 10.37
CA TYR A 128 -4.63 1.11 11.70
C TYR A 128 -3.56 0.77 12.77
N PRO A 129 -3.70 1.27 14.02
CA PRO A 129 -2.66 1.18 15.04
C PRO A 129 -2.06 -0.22 15.25
N ASP A 130 -2.91 -1.25 15.36
CA ASP A 130 -2.45 -2.62 15.63
C ASP A 130 -1.55 -3.17 14.52
N ALA A 131 -1.81 -2.82 13.25
CA ALA A 131 -1.02 -3.27 12.11
C ALA A 131 0.38 -2.64 12.06
N LEU A 132 0.49 -1.38 12.54
CA LEU A 132 1.72 -0.60 12.57
C LEU A 132 2.62 -0.92 13.77
N ALA A 133 2.03 -1.46 14.85
CA ALA A 133 2.79 -1.88 16.02
C ALA A 133 3.69 -3.11 15.72
N GLU A 134 3.35 -3.90 14.70
CA GLU A 134 4.10 -5.07 14.30
C GLU A 134 5.40 -4.68 13.56
N LEU A 135 6.54 -5.20 14.03
CA LEU A 135 7.83 -4.99 13.39
C LEU A 135 7.88 -5.60 11.99
N VAL A 136 8.56 -4.89 11.08
CA VAL A 136 8.79 -5.32 9.70
C VAL A 136 10.25 -5.59 9.45
N VAL A 137 10.53 -6.39 8.42
CA VAL A 137 11.90 -6.60 7.95
C VAL A 137 12.52 -5.26 7.53
N SER A 138 13.81 -5.10 7.83
CA SER A 138 14.58 -3.95 7.35
C SER A 138 14.61 -3.90 5.82
N LYS A 139 14.74 -2.71 5.23
CA LYS A 139 14.90 -2.55 3.77
C LYS A 139 16.03 -3.42 3.22
N LYS A 140 17.20 -3.41 3.89
CA LYS A 140 18.35 -4.24 3.50
C LYS A 140 18.01 -5.74 3.48
N GLY A 141 17.34 -6.23 4.54
CA GLY A 141 16.91 -7.63 4.61
C GLY A 141 15.86 -8.00 3.55
N LEU A 142 14.99 -7.06 3.16
CA LEU A 142 14.05 -7.25 2.07
C LEU A 142 14.77 -7.34 0.71
N ASP A 143 15.73 -6.44 0.48
CA ASP A 143 16.52 -6.40 -0.76
C ASP A 143 17.39 -7.66 -0.94
N GLU A 144 18.02 -8.14 0.15
CA GLU A 144 18.84 -9.36 0.16
C GLU A 144 18.03 -10.64 -0.12
N ARG A 145 16.73 -10.65 0.16
CA ARG A 145 15.84 -11.80 -0.06
C ARG A 145 14.86 -11.61 -1.21
N ARG A 146 15.19 -10.74 -2.17
CA ARG A 146 14.35 -10.46 -3.35
C ARG A 146 14.96 -11.07 -4.61
N LEU A 147 14.20 -11.93 -5.28
CA LEU A 147 14.49 -12.34 -6.66
C LEU A 147 13.78 -11.39 -7.63
N SER A 148 14.54 -10.75 -8.53
CA SER A 148 13.98 -9.86 -9.57
C SER A 148 14.12 -10.50 -10.94
N LEU A 149 12.98 -10.77 -11.59
CA LEU A 149 12.92 -11.33 -12.93
C LEU A 149 12.33 -10.31 -13.91
N LYS A 150 12.90 -10.21 -15.12
CA LYS A 150 12.43 -9.30 -16.19
C LYS A 150 12.34 -10.03 -17.52
N ARG A 151 11.41 -9.60 -18.38
CA ARG A 151 11.29 -10.14 -19.75
C ARG A 151 12.59 -9.93 -20.54
N GLY A 152 13.08 -10.99 -21.17
CA GLY A 152 14.33 -10.97 -21.96
C GLY A 152 15.61 -11.12 -21.14
N GLN A 153 15.50 -11.32 -19.82
CA GLN A 153 16.64 -11.67 -18.98
C GLN A 153 17.12 -13.09 -19.30
N ASN A 154 18.44 -13.25 -19.44
CA ASN A 154 19.07 -14.57 -19.50
C ASN A 154 19.50 -14.95 -18.08
N ILE A 155 18.93 -16.02 -17.54
CA ILE A 155 19.17 -16.50 -16.18
C ILE A 155 19.14 -18.03 -16.19
N ASP A 156 20.03 -18.65 -15.42
CA ASP A 156 20.04 -20.10 -15.24
C ASP A 156 18.87 -20.52 -14.37
N ILE A 157 18.06 -21.47 -14.86
CA ILE A 157 16.89 -21.98 -14.15
C ILE A 157 17.32 -22.76 -12.91
N THR A 158 18.43 -23.50 -12.98
CA THR A 158 18.94 -24.29 -11.85
C THR A 158 19.35 -23.38 -10.69
N ASP A 159 19.96 -22.23 -10.99
CA ASP A 159 20.29 -21.22 -9.97
C ASP A 159 19.02 -20.63 -9.33
N VAL A 160 17.98 -20.38 -10.13
CA VAL A 160 16.69 -19.88 -9.64
C VAL A 160 16.00 -20.89 -8.73
N GLU A 161 15.97 -22.17 -9.11
CA GLU A 161 15.40 -23.24 -8.29
C GLU A 161 16.12 -23.37 -6.94
N HIS A 162 17.46 -23.33 -6.94
CA HIS A 162 18.24 -23.35 -5.71
C HIS A 162 17.93 -22.16 -4.81
N LEU A 163 17.85 -20.95 -5.38
CA LEU A 163 17.53 -19.74 -4.63
C LEU A 163 16.12 -19.78 -4.05
N LEU A 164 15.14 -20.27 -4.80
CA LEU A 164 13.76 -20.42 -4.31
C LEU A 164 13.68 -21.39 -3.13
N ARG A 165 14.39 -22.53 -3.19
CA ARG A 165 14.50 -23.47 -2.06
C ARG A 165 15.18 -22.82 -0.86
N GLU A 166 16.24 -22.03 -1.07
CA GLU A 166 16.92 -21.28 0.01
C GLU A 166 15.99 -20.27 0.67
N TYR A 167 15.12 -19.62 -0.10
CA TYR A 167 14.11 -18.68 0.41
C TYR A 167 12.91 -19.37 1.07
N GLY A 168 12.87 -20.70 1.06
CA GLY A 168 11.82 -21.49 1.70
C GLY A 168 10.59 -21.75 0.83
N PHE A 169 10.68 -21.56 -0.48
CA PHE A 169 9.63 -21.98 -1.41
C PHE A 169 9.58 -23.50 -1.52
N THR A 170 8.38 -24.02 -1.78
CA THR A 170 8.13 -25.46 -1.91
C THR A 170 7.99 -25.84 -3.38
N GLU A 171 8.81 -26.79 -3.83
CA GLU A 171 8.69 -27.39 -5.16
C GLU A 171 7.50 -28.35 -5.19
N VAL A 172 6.63 -28.22 -6.18
CA VAL A 172 5.41 -29.00 -6.36
C VAL A 172 5.15 -29.29 -7.83
N ASP A 173 4.38 -30.32 -8.14
CA ASP A 173 4.01 -30.63 -9.53
C ASP A 173 3.08 -29.56 -10.13
N TYR A 174 2.27 -28.91 -9.29
CA TYR A 174 1.30 -27.88 -9.68
C TYR A 174 1.18 -26.81 -8.58
N VAL A 175 1.33 -25.53 -8.97
CA VAL A 175 1.26 -24.37 -8.07
C VAL A 175 -0.20 -24.02 -7.76
N TYR A 176 -0.56 -24.01 -6.49
CA TYR A 176 -1.88 -23.64 -5.98
C TYR A 176 -1.85 -22.46 -5.01
N GLU A 177 -0.76 -22.31 -4.24
CA GLU A 177 -0.65 -21.32 -3.19
C GLU A 177 0.63 -20.49 -3.31
N PRO A 178 0.61 -19.23 -2.84
CA PRO A 178 1.83 -18.42 -2.71
C PRO A 178 2.90 -19.14 -1.88
N GLY A 179 4.15 -19.09 -2.35
CA GLY A 179 5.27 -19.83 -1.75
C GLY A 179 5.57 -21.17 -2.44
N GLN A 180 4.85 -21.54 -3.50
CA GLN A 180 5.13 -22.72 -4.32
C GLN A 180 5.78 -22.38 -5.67
N PHE A 181 6.55 -23.31 -6.23
CA PHE A 181 7.07 -23.27 -7.60
C PHE A 181 7.10 -24.67 -8.22
N ALA A 182 7.19 -24.73 -9.56
CA ALA A 182 7.20 -25.95 -10.37
C ALA A 182 8.15 -25.79 -11.56
#